data_AF-A0A329QHW6-F1
#
_entry.id   AF-A0A329QHW6-F1
#
_cell.length_a   1.000
_cell.length_b   1.000
_cell.length_c   1.000
_cell.angle_alpha   90.00
_cell.angle_beta   90.00
_cell.angle_gamma   90.00
#
_symmetry.space_group_name_H-M   'P 1'
#
loop_
_entity.id
_entity.type
_entity.pdbx_description
1 polymer ?
#
loop_
_entity_poly.entity_id
_entity_poly.type
_entity_poly.pdbx_seq_one_letter_code
_entity_poly.pdbx_strand_id
1 'polypeptide(L)'
;MTRKTKRTIWISLAAFVLIVGGAAAFYFGSILNQLNGLQKEGDESPFAGIENVEKVSTPDPPKWEGTETVNILVMGVDARGLEKGEVPRSDSMMVVSLDPLTKKINLFSILRDTYVNIDGYGKERINTAITHGPNVAMKAAGDLLGIPVQYYVYTDFQGFIKLVDAVGGVDFDVEKDMHYTSKADNNEYDIDLKKGYQHLDGDTALMYVRFRHDAMSDYARSERQREFLKAVAAKMQSTTTIAKLPSILEEVNPYVDTNLTLSDMWKLGGLGYQSSMNGSEQIPPMKMLKEERTPGGAEVLTVTNEEKLKQYIQDIIHPPVQEEGSTTGAEDKTASGDEQESKQPAQ
;
A
#
# COMPACT_ATOMS: atom_id res chain seq x y z
N MET A 1 10.22 -57.08 9.36
CA MET A 1 9.48 -56.49 8.22
C MET A 1 9.87 -57.22 6.92
N THR A 2 8.93 -57.82 6.20
CA THR A 2 9.24 -58.64 5.01
C THR A 2 9.65 -57.76 3.81
N ARG A 3 10.42 -58.30 2.85
CA ARG A 3 10.79 -57.60 1.59
C ARG A 3 9.55 -57.06 0.84
N LYS A 4 8.43 -57.78 0.88
CA LYS A 4 7.16 -57.37 0.27
C LYS A 4 6.57 -56.15 0.99
N THR A 5 6.54 -56.15 2.32
CA THR A 5 6.05 -55.01 3.13
C THR A 5 6.88 -53.75 2.89
N LYS A 6 8.22 -53.86 2.80
CA LYS A 6 9.10 -52.72 2.47
C LYS A 6 8.80 -52.15 1.07
N ARG A 7 8.61 -53.02 0.07
CA ARG A 7 8.28 -52.60 -1.31
C ARG A 7 6.94 -51.86 -1.39
N THR A 8 5.91 -52.35 -0.69
CA THR A 8 4.61 -51.67 -0.65
C THR A 8 4.72 -50.29 0.01
N ILE A 9 5.47 -50.17 1.12
CA ILE A 9 5.70 -48.87 1.78
C ILE A 9 6.39 -47.89 0.82
N TRP A 10 7.44 -48.31 0.11
CA TRP A 10 8.13 -47.43 -0.84
C TRP A 10 7.25 -47.02 -2.03
N ILE A 11 6.40 -47.92 -2.53
CA ILE A 11 5.44 -47.59 -3.60
C ILE A 11 4.39 -46.59 -3.09
N SER A 12 3.83 -46.82 -1.90
CA SER A 12 2.86 -45.90 -1.29
C SER A 12 3.48 -44.53 -1.01
N LEU A 13 4.73 -44.48 -0.54
CA LEU A 13 5.44 -43.23 -0.31
C LEU A 13 5.71 -42.49 -1.64
N ALA A 14 6.15 -43.21 -2.68
CA ALA A 14 6.35 -42.62 -4.00
C ALA A 14 5.04 -42.09 -4.62
N ALA A 15 3.94 -42.84 -4.49
CA ALA A 15 2.62 -42.39 -4.93
C ALA A 15 2.15 -41.15 -4.16
N PHE A 16 2.36 -41.11 -2.84
CA PHE A 16 2.04 -39.95 -2.02
C PHE A 16 2.86 -38.72 -2.44
N VAL A 17 4.17 -38.87 -2.65
CA VAL A 17 5.04 -37.78 -3.13
C VAL A 17 4.60 -37.28 -4.50
N LEU A 18 4.20 -38.17 -5.41
CA LEU A 18 3.68 -37.79 -6.74
C LEU A 18 2.36 -37.02 -6.65
N ILE A 19 1.43 -37.46 -5.79
CA ILE A 19 0.15 -36.77 -5.59
C ILE A 19 0.38 -35.38 -4.98
N VAL A 20 1.21 -35.30 -3.93
CA VAL A 20 1.54 -34.02 -3.29
C VAL A 20 2.28 -33.11 -4.25
N GLY A 21 3.25 -33.64 -5.00
CA GLY A 21 3.98 -32.89 -6.02
C GLY A 21 3.08 -32.40 -7.15
N GLY A 22 2.15 -33.23 -7.62
CA GLY A 22 1.16 -32.85 -8.63
C GLY A 22 0.19 -31.79 -8.13
N ALA A 23 -0.31 -31.91 -6.90
CA ALA A 23 -1.17 -30.90 -6.27
C ALA A 23 -0.44 -29.56 -6.08
N ALA A 24 0.83 -29.59 -5.64
CA ALA A 24 1.66 -28.40 -5.53
C ALA A 24 1.91 -27.75 -6.89
N ALA A 25 2.26 -28.53 -7.92
CA ALA A 25 2.48 -28.03 -9.26
C ALA A 25 1.20 -27.40 -9.85
N PHE A 26 0.04 -28.02 -9.64
CA PHE A 26 -1.25 -27.46 -10.04
C PHE A 26 -1.52 -26.13 -9.32
N TYR A 27 -1.39 -26.12 -7.99
CA TYR A 27 -1.63 -24.93 -7.16
C TYR A 27 -0.74 -23.74 -7.57
N PHE A 28 0.57 -23.93 -7.68
CA PHE A 28 1.48 -22.87 -8.11
C PHE A 28 1.27 -22.50 -9.58
N GLY A 29 0.96 -23.47 -10.44
CA GLY A 29 0.61 -23.22 -11.83
C GLY A 29 -0.62 -22.31 -11.96
N SER A 30 -1.66 -22.54 -11.15
CA SER A 30 -2.84 -21.67 -11.11
C SER A 30 -2.48 -20.25 -10.66
N ILE A 31 -1.62 -20.08 -9.66
CA ILE A 31 -1.16 -18.75 -9.22
C ILE A 31 -0.44 -18.04 -10.38
N LEU A 32 0.52 -18.69 -11.02
CA LEU A 32 1.29 -18.07 -12.10
C LEU A 32 0.39 -17.66 -13.28
N ASN A 33 -0.61 -18.48 -13.61
CA ASN A 33 -1.57 -18.15 -14.65
C ASN A 33 -2.41 -16.92 -14.29
N GLN A 34 -2.90 -16.83 -13.05
CA GLN A 34 -3.71 -15.69 -12.62
C GLN A 34 -2.89 -14.40 -12.48
N LEU A 35 -1.65 -14.50 -11.99
CA LEU A 35 -0.74 -13.34 -11.92
C LEU A 35 -0.43 -12.79 -13.32
N ASN A 36 -0.25 -13.64 -14.33
CA ASN A 36 0.03 -13.18 -15.68
C ASN A 36 -1.09 -12.30 -16.26
N GLY A 37 -2.34 -12.53 -15.89
CA GLY A 37 -3.46 -11.71 -16.37
C GLY A 37 -3.65 -10.38 -15.62
N LEU A 38 -2.87 -10.11 -14.56
CA LEU A 38 -2.90 -8.81 -13.86
C LEU A 38 -2.21 -7.71 -14.67
N GLN A 39 -1.19 -8.07 -15.46
CA GLN A 39 -0.52 -7.15 -16.37
C GLN A 39 -1.32 -7.12 -17.68
N LYS A 40 -2.24 -6.16 -17.82
CA LYS A 40 -3.08 -6.07 -19.02
C LYS A 40 -2.35 -5.30 -20.11
N GLU A 41 -2.45 -5.79 -21.34
CA GLU A 41 -1.83 -5.19 -22.51
C GLU A 41 -2.88 -4.87 -23.58
N GLY A 42 -2.59 -3.87 -24.41
CA GLY A 42 -3.46 -3.45 -25.50
C GLY A 42 -4.89 -3.14 -25.02
N ASP A 43 -5.88 -3.65 -25.73
CA ASP A 43 -7.30 -3.37 -25.53
C ASP A 43 -7.87 -3.83 -24.18
N GLU A 44 -7.17 -4.67 -23.43
CA GLU A 44 -7.60 -5.11 -22.09
C GLU A 44 -7.24 -4.10 -21.01
N SER A 45 -6.22 -3.26 -21.23
CA SER A 45 -5.83 -2.24 -20.27
C SER A 45 -6.87 -1.12 -20.20
N PRO A 46 -7.21 -0.61 -19.00
CA PRO A 46 -8.05 0.58 -18.84
C PRO A 46 -7.45 1.82 -19.52
N PHE A 47 -6.15 1.81 -19.83
CA PHE A 47 -5.43 2.92 -20.44
C PHE A 47 -5.38 2.86 -21.98
N ALA A 48 -5.93 1.81 -22.61
CA ALA A 48 -5.82 1.58 -24.07
C ALA A 48 -6.35 2.73 -24.95
N GLY A 49 -7.37 3.46 -24.45
CA GLY A 49 -8.03 4.54 -25.19
C GLY A 49 -7.48 5.94 -24.92
N ILE A 50 -6.45 6.09 -24.08
CA ILE A 50 -5.86 7.40 -23.83
C ILE A 50 -5.03 7.79 -25.07
N GLU A 51 -5.61 8.63 -25.94
CA GLU A 51 -4.99 9.16 -27.18
C GLU A 51 -3.63 9.87 -26.98
N ASN A 52 -3.21 10.08 -25.72
CA ASN A 52 -2.09 10.94 -25.35
C ASN A 52 -1.04 10.28 -24.46
N VAL A 53 -1.02 8.95 -24.27
CA VAL A 53 0.08 8.28 -23.54
C VAL A 53 1.45 8.59 -24.18
N GLU A 54 1.48 8.89 -25.49
CA GLU A 54 2.70 9.12 -26.26
C GLU A 54 3.02 10.60 -26.60
N LYS A 55 2.13 11.58 -26.33
CA LYS A 55 2.40 12.99 -26.74
C LYS A 55 3.45 13.69 -25.89
N VAL A 56 3.58 13.29 -24.63
CA VAL A 56 4.67 13.71 -23.75
C VAL A 56 5.54 12.48 -23.60
N SER A 57 6.80 12.57 -24.01
CA SER A 57 7.82 11.53 -23.79
C SER A 57 8.08 11.42 -22.28
N THR A 58 7.14 10.81 -21.58
CA THR A 58 7.26 10.50 -20.16
C THR A 58 8.23 9.34 -20.11
N PRO A 59 9.40 9.49 -19.46
CA PRO A 59 10.38 8.41 -19.42
C PRO A 59 9.74 7.13 -18.87
N ASP A 60 10.20 5.98 -19.38
CA ASP A 60 9.85 4.71 -18.77
C ASP A 60 10.21 4.71 -17.28
N PRO A 61 9.39 4.07 -16.43
CA PRO A 61 9.69 3.96 -15.02
C PRO A 61 11.07 3.29 -14.80
N PRO A 62 11.81 3.68 -13.77
CA PRO A 62 13.08 3.06 -13.45
C PRO A 62 12.90 1.56 -13.20
N LYS A 63 13.85 0.74 -13.68
CA LYS A 63 13.83 -0.70 -13.42
C LYS A 63 14.28 -0.98 -12.00
N TRP A 64 13.69 -2.01 -11.39
CA TRP A 64 14.11 -2.52 -10.08
C TRP A 64 15.05 -3.71 -10.25
N GLU A 65 16.26 -3.59 -9.70
CA GLU A 65 17.32 -4.60 -9.77
C GLU A 65 17.28 -5.58 -8.58
N GLY A 66 16.40 -5.33 -7.59
CA GLY A 66 16.17 -6.24 -6.47
C GLY A 66 16.92 -5.92 -5.18
N THR A 67 17.83 -4.94 -5.22
CA THR A 67 18.73 -4.62 -4.09
C THR A 67 18.36 -3.35 -3.35
N GLU A 68 17.75 -2.43 -4.06
CA GLU A 68 17.33 -1.12 -3.63
C GLU A 68 15.84 -1.12 -3.25
N THR A 69 15.44 -0.09 -2.51
CA THR A 69 14.03 0.13 -2.15
C THR A 69 13.16 0.22 -3.40
N VAL A 70 12.08 -0.56 -3.41
CA VAL A 70 11.07 -0.57 -4.48
C VAL A 70 9.84 0.20 -4.01
N ASN A 71 9.30 1.05 -4.89
CA ASN A 71 8.14 1.88 -4.62
C ASN A 71 7.05 1.58 -5.65
N ILE A 72 5.87 1.27 -5.14
CA ILE A 72 4.71 0.86 -5.94
C ILE A 72 3.58 1.88 -5.68
N LEU A 73 3.11 2.55 -6.71
CA LEU A 73 1.97 3.44 -6.65
C LEU A 73 0.66 2.66 -6.78
N VAL A 74 -0.08 2.55 -5.68
CA VAL A 74 -1.43 1.98 -5.64
C VAL A 74 -2.44 3.09 -5.87
N MET A 75 -3.31 2.90 -6.86
CA MET A 75 -4.34 3.87 -7.24
C MET A 75 -5.71 3.20 -7.22
N GLY A 76 -6.62 3.82 -6.45
CA GLY A 76 -8.03 3.47 -6.42
C GLY A 76 -8.86 4.53 -7.13
N VAL A 77 -9.74 4.08 -8.03
CA VAL A 77 -10.62 4.97 -8.79
C VAL A 77 -12.10 4.63 -8.66
N ASP A 78 -12.94 5.60 -9.01
CA ASP A 78 -14.36 5.40 -9.26
C ASP A 78 -14.62 5.37 -10.78
N ALA A 79 -14.62 4.16 -11.37
CA ALA A 79 -14.76 3.96 -12.81
C ALA A 79 -16.22 3.80 -13.29
N ARG A 80 -17.20 4.11 -12.44
CA ARG A 80 -18.61 3.90 -12.76
C ARG A 80 -19.08 4.78 -13.92
N GLY A 81 -19.85 4.17 -14.82
CA GLY A 81 -20.50 4.87 -15.93
C GLY A 81 -19.55 5.41 -16.99
N LEU A 82 -18.28 5.00 -16.94
CA LEU A 82 -17.26 5.38 -17.92
C LEU A 82 -17.26 4.44 -19.11
N GLU A 83 -17.01 5.00 -20.29
CA GLU A 83 -16.81 4.22 -21.50
C GLU A 83 -15.39 3.65 -21.57
N LYS A 84 -15.20 2.61 -22.40
CA LYS A 84 -13.89 1.99 -22.59
C LYS A 84 -12.90 3.03 -23.14
N GLY A 85 -11.82 3.30 -22.41
CA GLY A 85 -10.81 4.29 -22.77
C GLY A 85 -10.91 5.61 -22.00
N GLU A 86 -11.98 5.80 -21.22
CA GLU A 86 -12.06 6.90 -20.26
C GLU A 86 -11.44 6.47 -18.93
N VAL A 87 -10.48 7.25 -18.45
CA VAL A 87 -9.83 7.01 -17.17
C VAL A 87 -10.24 8.11 -16.19
N PRO A 88 -10.89 7.77 -15.07
CA PRO A 88 -11.28 8.74 -14.06
C PRO A 88 -10.05 9.24 -13.30
N ARG A 89 -10.24 10.37 -12.60
CA ARG A 89 -9.27 10.79 -11.60
C ARG A 89 -9.20 9.77 -10.46
N SER A 90 -8.02 9.63 -9.86
CA SER A 90 -7.86 8.78 -8.69
C SER A 90 -8.44 9.43 -7.43
N ASP A 91 -9.16 8.64 -6.66
CA ASP A 91 -9.70 9.05 -5.36
C ASP A 91 -8.80 8.60 -4.21
N SER A 92 -7.99 7.58 -4.45
CA SER A 92 -6.95 7.09 -3.56
C SER A 92 -5.64 6.96 -4.31
N MET A 93 -4.56 7.49 -3.73
CA MET A 93 -3.20 7.35 -4.22
C MET A 93 -2.31 7.02 -3.03
N MET A 94 -1.61 5.89 -3.08
CA MET A 94 -0.71 5.46 -2.02
C MET A 94 0.58 4.90 -2.61
N VAL A 95 1.73 5.36 -2.15
CA VAL A 95 3.01 4.74 -2.48
C VAL A 95 3.39 3.76 -1.39
N VAL A 96 3.52 2.49 -1.78
CA VAL A 96 4.03 1.41 -0.95
C VAL A 96 5.52 1.28 -1.21
N SER A 97 6.33 1.58 -0.20
CA SER A 97 7.79 1.54 -0.26
C SER A 97 8.32 0.34 0.52
N LEU A 98 8.98 -0.60 -0.18
CA LEU A 98 9.54 -1.84 0.37
C LEU A 98 11.06 -1.80 0.31
N ASP A 99 11.70 -1.92 1.47
CA ASP A 99 13.15 -2.07 1.56
C ASP A 99 13.52 -3.56 1.62
N PRO A 100 14.21 -4.12 0.60
CA PRO A 100 14.59 -5.54 0.58
C PRO A 100 15.66 -5.91 1.62
N LEU A 101 16.44 -4.95 2.11
CA LEU A 101 17.50 -5.18 3.09
C LEU A 101 16.93 -5.22 4.51
N THR A 102 16.13 -4.21 4.87
CA THR A 102 15.55 -4.09 6.23
C THR A 102 14.23 -4.85 6.37
N LYS A 103 13.62 -5.28 5.25
CA LYS A 103 12.30 -5.93 5.20
C LYS A 103 11.21 -5.08 5.85
N LYS A 104 11.26 -3.78 5.56
CA LYS A 104 10.35 -2.78 6.09
C LYS A 104 9.48 -2.21 4.99
N ILE A 105 8.21 -1.99 5.35
CA ILE A 105 7.21 -1.36 4.49
C ILE A 105 6.87 0.01 5.05
N ASN A 106 6.97 1.04 4.22
CA ASN A 106 6.42 2.37 4.50
C ASN A 106 5.26 2.66 3.54
N LEU A 107 4.17 3.21 4.06
CA LEU A 107 3.00 3.62 3.28
C LEU A 107 2.90 5.14 3.23
N PHE A 108 2.83 5.72 2.04
CA PHE A 108 2.66 7.16 1.83
C PHE A 108 1.34 7.43 1.12
N SER A 109 0.29 7.81 1.84
CA SER A 109 -0.97 8.24 1.21
C SER A 109 -0.84 9.65 0.69
N ILE A 110 -1.00 9.83 -0.61
CA ILE A 110 -1.01 11.15 -1.22
C ILE A 110 -2.44 11.67 -1.25
N LEU A 111 -2.65 12.86 -0.68
CA LEU A 111 -3.94 13.55 -0.79
C LEU A 111 -4.18 13.92 -2.25
N ARG A 112 -5.32 13.49 -2.78
CA ARG A 112 -5.68 13.62 -4.21
C ARG A 112 -5.65 15.06 -4.75
N ASP A 113 -5.95 16.04 -3.89
CA ASP A 113 -6.00 17.46 -4.23
C ASP A 113 -4.64 18.18 -4.09
N THR A 114 -3.54 17.43 -3.87
CA THR A 114 -2.18 17.99 -3.83
C THR A 114 -1.81 18.59 -5.18
N TYR A 115 -1.47 19.87 -5.19
CA TYR A 115 -1.14 20.65 -6.37
C TYR A 115 0.33 20.48 -6.72
N VAL A 116 0.60 19.83 -7.85
CA VAL A 116 1.94 19.48 -8.30
C VAL A 116 2.13 19.90 -9.76
N ASN A 117 3.38 20.03 -10.20
CA ASN A 117 3.67 20.11 -11.62
C ASN A 117 3.61 18.70 -12.21
N ILE A 118 2.69 18.49 -13.15
CA ILE A 118 2.62 17.26 -13.94
C ILE A 118 3.40 17.54 -15.23
N ASP A 119 4.50 16.84 -15.43
CA ASP A 119 5.39 17.08 -16.56
C ASP A 119 4.67 16.93 -17.91
N GLY A 120 4.78 17.97 -18.74
CA GLY A 120 4.07 18.07 -20.02
C GLY A 120 2.61 18.53 -19.95
N TYR A 121 2.02 18.62 -18.75
CA TYR A 121 0.62 19.02 -18.54
C TYR A 121 0.46 20.26 -17.63
N GLY A 122 1.53 20.69 -16.96
CA GLY A 122 1.55 21.89 -16.13
C GLY A 122 1.05 21.63 -14.70
N LYS A 123 0.68 22.69 -13.97
CA LYS A 123 0.29 22.55 -12.56
C LYS A 123 -1.17 22.15 -12.41
N GLU A 124 -1.38 20.99 -11.79
CA GLU A 124 -2.68 20.35 -11.60
C GLU A 124 -2.75 19.65 -10.24
N ARG A 125 -3.96 19.23 -9.86
CA ARG A 125 -4.12 18.30 -8.74
C ARG A 125 -3.56 16.94 -9.14
N ILE A 126 -2.81 16.31 -8.25
CA ILE A 126 -2.06 15.09 -8.56
C ILE A 126 -2.96 13.93 -9.03
N ASN A 127 -4.22 13.90 -8.58
CA ASN A 127 -5.17 12.90 -9.05
C ASN A 127 -5.57 13.01 -10.53
N THR A 128 -5.33 14.14 -11.18
CA THR A 128 -5.49 14.24 -12.64
C THR A 128 -4.40 13.42 -13.36
N ALA A 129 -3.23 13.18 -12.76
CA ALA A 129 -2.10 12.56 -13.45
C ALA A 129 -2.42 11.21 -14.10
N ILE A 130 -3.26 10.39 -13.45
CA ILE A 130 -3.65 9.07 -13.98
C ILE A 130 -4.49 9.14 -15.26
N THR A 131 -5.21 10.25 -15.48
CA THR A 131 -5.99 10.49 -16.71
C THR A 131 -5.08 10.70 -17.94
N HIS A 132 -3.78 10.92 -17.71
CA HIS A 132 -2.74 10.99 -18.73
C HIS A 132 -1.94 9.69 -18.85
N GLY A 133 -2.29 8.67 -18.06
CA GLY A 133 -1.66 7.35 -18.05
C GLY A 133 -0.87 7.05 -16.78
N PRO A 134 -0.58 5.77 -16.53
CA PRO A 134 0.03 5.32 -15.28
C PRO A 134 1.47 5.84 -15.11
N ASN A 135 2.24 5.96 -16.19
CA ASN A 135 3.62 6.48 -16.12
C ASN A 135 3.67 7.95 -15.67
N VAL A 136 2.72 8.77 -16.12
CA VAL A 136 2.59 10.17 -15.70
C VAL A 136 2.25 10.25 -14.22
N ALA A 137 1.32 9.40 -13.75
CA ALA A 137 0.97 9.32 -12.33
C ALA A 137 2.14 8.86 -11.44
N MET A 138 2.86 7.80 -11.85
CA MET A 138 4.06 7.32 -11.15
C MET A 138 5.12 8.42 -11.06
N LYS A 139 5.38 9.14 -12.17
CA LYS A 139 6.34 10.23 -12.19
C LYS A 139 5.92 11.37 -11.25
N ALA A 140 4.67 11.82 -11.33
CA ALA A 140 4.17 12.90 -10.48
C ALA A 140 4.25 12.53 -8.98
N ALA A 141 3.91 11.29 -8.62
CA ALA A 141 4.06 10.78 -7.25
C ALA A 141 5.53 10.73 -6.82
N GLY A 142 6.41 10.23 -7.69
CA GLY A 142 7.85 10.17 -7.41
C GLY A 142 8.50 11.54 -7.24
N ASP A 143 8.14 12.51 -8.09
CA ASP A 143 8.64 13.89 -8.02
C ASP A 143 8.19 14.58 -6.72
N LEU A 144 6.93 14.39 -6.31
CA LEU A 144 6.40 14.91 -5.05
C LEU A 144 7.14 14.35 -3.84
N LEU A 145 7.41 13.05 -3.84
CA LEU A 145 8.03 12.35 -2.71
C LEU A 145 9.57 12.43 -2.73
N GLY A 146 10.17 12.73 -3.88
CA GLY A 146 11.62 12.67 -4.07
C GLY A 146 12.18 11.24 -4.08
N ILE A 147 11.38 10.25 -4.53
CA ILE A 147 11.77 8.84 -4.64
C ILE A 147 11.33 8.26 -5.98
N PRO A 148 12.10 7.34 -6.60
CA PRO A 148 11.69 6.70 -7.85
C PRO A 148 10.49 5.78 -7.62
N VAL A 149 9.48 5.81 -8.49
CA VAL A 149 8.34 4.89 -8.48
C VAL A 149 8.46 3.95 -9.68
N GLN A 150 8.68 2.66 -9.41
CA GLN A 150 8.96 1.66 -10.45
C GLN A 150 7.67 1.02 -10.99
N TYR A 151 6.70 0.81 -10.09
CA TYR A 151 5.51 0.04 -10.41
C TYR A 151 4.23 0.76 -10.00
N TYR A 152 3.13 0.36 -10.61
CA TYR A 152 1.80 0.77 -10.18
C TYR A 152 0.88 -0.43 -10.01
N VAL A 153 -0.15 -0.26 -9.20
CA VAL A 153 -1.32 -1.14 -9.14
C VAL A 153 -2.55 -0.23 -9.27
N TYR A 154 -3.33 -0.45 -10.31
CA TYR A 154 -4.57 0.29 -10.57
C TYR A 154 -5.76 -0.61 -10.31
N THR A 155 -6.76 -0.11 -9.60
CA THR A 155 -8.01 -0.84 -9.36
C THR A 155 -9.18 0.12 -9.15
N ASP A 156 -10.39 -0.38 -9.35
CA ASP A 156 -11.63 0.33 -9.08
C ASP A 156 -12.31 -0.19 -7.80
N PHE A 157 -13.49 0.36 -7.50
CA PHE A 157 -14.28 -0.08 -6.35
C PHE A 157 -14.72 -1.55 -6.43
N GLN A 158 -14.96 -2.09 -7.62
CA GLN A 158 -15.32 -3.50 -7.76
C GLN A 158 -14.14 -4.40 -7.43
N GLY A 159 -12.93 -4.06 -7.88
CA GLY A 159 -11.72 -4.78 -7.50
C GLY A 159 -11.45 -4.77 -6.01
N PHE A 160 -11.69 -3.63 -5.34
CA PHE A 160 -11.61 -3.54 -3.89
C PHE A 160 -12.63 -4.44 -3.19
N ILE A 161 -13.92 -4.38 -3.57
CA ILE A 161 -14.98 -5.22 -3.00
C ILE A 161 -14.61 -6.70 -3.16
N LYS A 162 -14.25 -7.12 -4.38
CA LYS A 162 -13.89 -8.52 -4.69
C LYS A 162 -12.68 -8.99 -3.89
N LEU A 163 -11.67 -8.15 -3.72
CA LEU A 163 -10.52 -8.50 -2.89
C LEU A 163 -10.94 -8.78 -1.44
N VAL A 164 -11.73 -7.88 -0.84
CA VAL A 164 -12.16 -8.03 0.56
C VAL A 164 -13.06 -9.26 0.74
N ASP A 165 -13.99 -9.51 -0.17
CA ASP A 165 -14.86 -10.68 -0.14
C ASP A 165 -14.06 -11.98 -0.29
N ALA A 166 -13.11 -12.01 -1.23
CA ALA A 166 -12.33 -13.21 -1.53
C ALA A 166 -11.38 -13.59 -0.38
N VAL A 167 -10.87 -12.61 0.38
CA VAL A 167 -10.13 -12.89 1.63
C VAL A 167 -11.05 -13.31 2.79
N GLY A 168 -12.37 -13.28 2.59
CA GLY A 168 -13.39 -13.63 3.58
C GLY A 168 -13.61 -12.55 4.62
N GLY A 169 -13.59 -11.29 4.19
CA GLY A 169 -13.84 -10.10 5.00
C GLY A 169 -12.77 -9.82 6.07
N VAL A 170 -12.90 -8.66 6.72
CA VAL A 170 -11.96 -8.15 7.72
C VAL A 170 -12.71 -7.75 8.98
N ASP A 171 -12.33 -8.34 10.10
CA ASP A 171 -12.80 -7.85 11.40
C ASP A 171 -12.10 -6.54 11.74
N PHE A 172 -12.88 -5.48 11.96
CA PHE A 172 -12.36 -4.12 12.05
C PHE A 172 -13.13 -3.27 13.07
N ASP A 173 -12.44 -2.40 13.79
CA ASP A 173 -13.06 -1.44 14.72
C ASP A 173 -13.41 -0.15 13.99
N VAL A 174 -14.70 0.08 13.77
CA VAL A 174 -15.18 1.34 13.17
C VAL A 174 -15.24 2.41 14.26
N GLU A 175 -14.52 3.52 14.07
CA GLU A 175 -14.23 4.48 15.13
C GLU A 175 -15.46 5.27 15.61
N LYS A 176 -16.49 5.37 14.76
CA LYS A 176 -17.73 6.10 15.02
C LYS A 176 -18.86 5.68 14.07
N ASP A 177 -20.07 6.09 14.40
CA ASP A 177 -21.20 5.95 13.48
C ASP A 177 -20.95 6.78 12.21
N MET A 178 -21.10 6.15 11.05
CA MET A 178 -20.96 6.78 9.74
C MET A 178 -22.30 6.70 9.05
N HIS A 179 -22.88 7.86 8.77
CA HIS A 179 -24.11 7.95 8.00
C HIS A 179 -23.99 9.00 6.91
N TYR A 180 -24.21 8.60 5.67
CA TYR A 180 -24.23 9.52 4.53
C TYR A 180 -25.13 8.95 3.46
N THR A 181 -26.14 9.70 3.06
CA THR A 181 -27.03 9.33 1.96
C THR A 181 -26.94 10.36 0.86
N SER A 182 -26.81 9.91 -0.38
CA SER A 182 -26.69 10.80 -1.53
C SER A 182 -27.65 10.38 -2.63
N LYS A 183 -28.50 11.32 -3.05
CA LYS A 183 -29.37 11.13 -4.23
C LYS A 183 -28.60 11.31 -5.54
N ALA A 184 -27.39 11.88 -5.49
CA ALA A 184 -26.61 12.22 -6.67
C ALA A 184 -26.05 10.98 -7.39
N ASP A 185 -25.84 9.89 -6.65
CA ASP A 185 -25.43 8.57 -7.12
C ASP A 185 -26.55 7.53 -6.96
N ASN A 186 -27.81 7.99 -7.00
CA ASN A 186 -28.99 7.13 -6.93
C ASN A 186 -29.03 6.24 -5.68
N ASN A 187 -28.45 6.71 -4.56
CA ASN A 187 -28.34 5.99 -3.28
C ASN A 187 -27.52 4.69 -3.36
N GLU A 188 -26.74 4.49 -4.43
CA GLU A 188 -25.95 3.27 -4.64
C GLU A 188 -24.91 3.05 -3.55
N TYR A 189 -24.41 4.13 -2.94
CA TYR A 189 -23.41 4.08 -1.88
C TYR A 189 -23.80 4.88 -0.65
N ASP A 190 -25.07 4.78 -0.28
CA ASP A 190 -25.47 5.18 1.05
C ASP A 190 -24.60 4.45 2.09
N ILE A 191 -24.01 5.22 2.98
CA ILE A 191 -23.15 4.74 4.06
C ILE A 191 -24.03 4.66 5.30
N ASP A 192 -24.11 3.47 5.88
CA ASP A 192 -24.65 3.24 7.22
C ASP A 192 -23.79 2.21 7.95
N LEU A 193 -22.80 2.70 8.68
CA LEU A 193 -21.94 1.89 9.54
C LEU A 193 -22.10 2.34 10.98
N LYS A 194 -22.18 1.37 11.90
CA LYS A 194 -22.19 1.66 13.33
C LYS A 194 -20.78 1.62 13.89
N LYS A 195 -20.55 2.40 14.93
CA LYS A 195 -19.33 2.34 15.72
C LYS A 195 -19.13 0.94 16.30
N GLY A 196 -17.87 0.51 16.34
CA GLY A 196 -17.41 -0.66 17.08
C GLY A 196 -16.88 -1.76 16.19
N TYR A 197 -16.42 -2.82 16.86
CA TYR A 197 -15.84 -3.99 16.22
C TYR A 197 -16.90 -4.78 15.46
N GLN A 198 -16.71 -4.93 14.15
CA GLN A 198 -17.61 -5.67 13.28
C GLN A 198 -16.85 -6.32 12.13
N HIS A 199 -17.50 -7.29 11.49
CA HIS A 199 -16.96 -7.94 10.31
C HIS A 199 -17.33 -7.13 9.06
N LEU A 200 -16.33 -6.61 8.36
CA LEU A 200 -16.51 -5.86 7.12
C LEU A 200 -16.28 -6.75 5.91
N ASP A 201 -17.36 -7.00 5.16
CA ASP A 201 -17.32 -7.54 3.79
C ASP A 201 -16.95 -6.43 2.79
N GLY A 202 -16.89 -6.75 1.50
CA GLY A 202 -16.44 -5.80 0.48
C GLY A 202 -17.29 -4.53 0.39
N ASP A 203 -18.61 -4.65 0.50
CA ASP A 203 -19.53 -3.51 0.44
C ASP A 203 -19.38 -2.60 1.66
N THR A 204 -19.41 -3.18 2.87
CA THR A 204 -19.26 -2.42 4.12
C THR A 204 -17.85 -1.85 4.30
N ALA A 205 -16.82 -2.56 3.83
CA ALA A 205 -15.47 -2.03 3.74
C ALA A 205 -15.39 -0.83 2.79
N LEU A 206 -16.08 -0.90 1.65
CA LEU A 206 -16.09 0.20 0.68
C LEU A 206 -16.77 1.44 1.27
N MET A 207 -17.88 1.26 2.00
CA MET A 207 -18.53 2.32 2.76
C MET A 207 -17.56 3.00 3.75
N TYR A 208 -16.80 2.20 4.50
CA TYR A 208 -15.84 2.68 5.49
C TYR A 208 -14.73 3.54 4.88
N VAL A 209 -14.08 3.04 3.82
CA VAL A 209 -12.94 3.72 3.18
C VAL A 209 -13.35 4.93 2.32
N ARG A 210 -14.64 5.07 2.00
CA ARG A 210 -15.19 6.20 1.23
C ARG A 210 -15.83 7.28 2.06
N PHE A 211 -16.10 7.05 3.34
CA PHE A 211 -16.72 8.06 4.19
C PHE A 211 -15.86 9.34 4.24
N ARG A 212 -16.49 10.52 4.09
CA ARG A 212 -15.81 11.84 4.04
C ARG A 212 -16.45 12.89 4.93
N HIS A 213 -17.55 12.56 5.61
CA HIS A 213 -18.36 13.50 6.40
C HIS A 213 -17.73 13.77 7.78
N ASP A 214 -16.45 14.16 7.75
CA ASP A 214 -15.59 14.39 8.89
C ASP A 214 -15.09 15.83 8.92
N ALA A 215 -14.81 16.35 10.11
CA ALA A 215 -14.22 17.67 10.29
C ALA A 215 -12.90 17.87 9.52
N MET A 216 -12.16 16.77 9.28
CA MET A 216 -10.88 16.75 8.54
C MET A 216 -11.01 16.07 7.16
N SER A 217 -12.24 15.84 6.69
CA SER A 217 -12.67 15.18 5.44
C SER A 217 -11.66 14.23 4.79
N ASP A 218 -10.81 14.73 3.89
CA ASP A 218 -9.89 13.91 3.09
C ASP A 218 -8.71 13.36 3.90
N TYR A 219 -8.29 14.03 4.99
CA TYR A 219 -7.27 13.52 5.91
C TYR A 219 -7.72 12.22 6.56
N ALA A 220 -8.88 12.28 7.23
CA ALA A 220 -9.46 11.16 7.94
C ALA A 220 -9.77 9.99 6.99
N ARG A 221 -10.24 10.30 5.78
CA ARG A 221 -10.43 9.27 4.74
C ARG A 221 -9.12 8.56 4.37
N SER A 222 -8.04 9.31 4.14
CA SER A 222 -6.75 8.72 3.79
C SER A 222 -6.21 7.83 4.92
N GLU A 223 -6.42 8.23 6.17
CA GLU A 223 -6.05 7.45 7.36
C GLU A 223 -6.85 6.15 7.44
N ARG A 224 -8.17 6.20 7.28
CA ARG A 224 -9.02 5.00 7.24
C ARG A 224 -8.62 4.03 6.14
N GLN A 225 -8.29 4.54 4.95
CA GLN A 225 -7.77 3.73 3.85
C GLN A 225 -6.46 3.02 4.22
N ARG A 226 -5.51 3.70 4.87
CA ARG A 226 -4.26 3.08 5.35
C ARG A 226 -4.51 2.02 6.40
N GLU A 227 -5.30 2.34 7.43
CA GLU A 227 -5.58 1.41 8.53
C GLU A 227 -6.33 0.16 8.03
N PHE A 228 -7.30 0.36 7.13
CA PHE A 228 -8.01 -0.77 6.54
C PHE A 228 -7.10 -1.63 5.66
N LEU A 229 -6.23 -1.02 4.82
CA LEU A 229 -5.27 -1.77 4.01
C LEU A 229 -4.25 -2.54 4.86
N LYS A 230 -3.84 -2.02 6.02
CA LYS A 230 -3.02 -2.78 6.98
C LYS A 230 -3.76 -4.03 7.49
N ALA A 231 -5.06 -3.90 7.80
CA ALA A 231 -5.87 -5.03 8.25
C ALA A 231 -6.08 -6.07 7.13
N VAL A 232 -6.32 -5.63 5.89
CA VAL A 232 -6.36 -6.51 4.71
C VAL A 232 -5.01 -7.23 4.52
N ALA A 233 -3.90 -6.51 4.61
CA ALA A 233 -2.56 -7.10 4.49
C ALA A 233 -2.30 -8.17 5.58
N ALA A 234 -2.72 -7.91 6.82
CA ALA A 234 -2.64 -8.90 7.91
C ALA A 234 -3.52 -10.13 7.62
N LYS A 235 -4.74 -9.93 7.10
CA LYS A 235 -5.64 -11.02 6.68
C LYS A 235 -5.06 -11.85 5.53
N MET A 236 -4.36 -11.21 4.59
CA MET A 236 -3.68 -11.86 3.46
C MET A 236 -2.56 -12.82 3.90
N GLN A 237 -1.91 -12.56 5.03
CA GLN A 237 -0.87 -13.43 5.57
C GLN A 237 -1.42 -14.68 6.28
N SER A 238 -2.74 -14.80 6.45
CA SER A 238 -3.33 -15.97 7.11
C SER A 238 -3.20 -17.24 6.25
N THR A 239 -3.04 -18.40 6.90
CA THR A 239 -2.88 -19.68 6.22
C THR A 239 -4.09 -20.04 5.33
N THR A 240 -5.29 -19.65 5.76
CA THR A 240 -6.52 -19.84 4.98
C THR A 240 -6.53 -18.99 3.72
N THR A 241 -6.11 -17.72 3.81
CA THR A 241 -6.05 -16.83 2.65
C THR A 241 -4.96 -17.29 1.67
N ILE A 242 -3.80 -17.70 2.18
CA ILE A 242 -2.73 -18.29 1.36
C ILE A 242 -3.29 -19.50 0.60
N ALA A 243 -3.95 -20.45 1.26
CA ALA A 243 -4.52 -21.62 0.58
C ALA A 243 -5.57 -21.28 -0.50
N LYS A 244 -6.25 -20.14 -0.38
CA LYS A 244 -7.25 -19.63 -1.34
C LYS A 244 -6.68 -18.67 -2.38
N LEU A 245 -5.38 -18.39 -2.35
CA LEU A 245 -4.75 -17.39 -3.21
C LEU A 245 -5.07 -17.56 -4.71
N PRO A 246 -5.08 -18.77 -5.30
CA PRO A 246 -5.48 -18.93 -6.70
C PRO A 246 -6.88 -18.38 -7.01
N SER A 247 -7.87 -18.66 -6.15
CA SER A 247 -9.25 -18.20 -6.32
C SER A 247 -9.38 -16.70 -6.05
N ILE A 248 -8.64 -16.16 -5.07
CA ILE A 248 -8.61 -14.72 -4.81
C ILE A 248 -8.07 -13.96 -6.03
N LEU A 249 -6.96 -14.44 -6.61
CA LEU A 249 -6.38 -13.82 -7.80
C LEU A 249 -7.35 -13.92 -8.99
N GLU A 250 -8.05 -15.04 -9.17
CA GLU A 250 -9.08 -15.21 -10.21
C GLU A 250 -10.21 -14.18 -10.08
N GLU A 251 -10.71 -13.92 -8.87
CA GLU A 251 -11.81 -12.97 -8.63
C GLU A 251 -11.39 -11.51 -8.81
N VAL A 252 -10.14 -11.18 -8.47
CA VAL A 252 -9.61 -9.81 -8.49
C VAL A 252 -9.03 -9.43 -9.85
N ASN A 253 -8.50 -10.38 -10.61
CA ASN A 253 -7.80 -10.16 -11.87
C ASN A 253 -8.57 -9.27 -12.87
N PRO A 254 -9.88 -9.45 -13.10
CA PRO A 254 -10.63 -8.59 -14.02
C PRO A 254 -10.60 -7.10 -13.67
N TYR A 255 -10.34 -6.74 -12.41
CA TYR A 255 -10.46 -5.39 -11.86
C TYR A 255 -9.11 -4.74 -11.49
N VAL A 256 -8.01 -5.43 -11.73
CA VAL A 256 -6.66 -4.91 -11.45
C VAL A 256 -5.89 -4.75 -12.75
N ASP A 257 -5.08 -3.69 -12.84
CA ASP A 257 -4.08 -3.50 -13.88
C ASP A 257 -2.74 -3.08 -13.25
N THR A 258 -1.63 -3.54 -13.82
CA THR A 258 -0.29 -3.26 -13.29
C THR A 258 0.78 -3.40 -14.37
N ASN A 259 1.92 -2.73 -14.20
CA ASN A 259 3.15 -2.99 -14.97
C ASN A 259 4.09 -4.01 -14.30
N LEU A 260 3.67 -4.66 -13.21
CA LEU A 260 4.44 -5.71 -12.57
C LEU A 260 4.49 -6.95 -13.47
N THR A 261 5.70 -7.40 -13.80
CA THR A 261 5.85 -8.69 -14.48
C THR A 261 5.58 -9.85 -13.53
N LEU A 262 5.32 -11.04 -14.06
CA LEU A 262 5.18 -12.26 -13.26
C LEU A 262 6.37 -12.49 -12.30
N SER A 263 7.58 -12.20 -12.77
CA SER A 263 8.81 -12.28 -11.97
C SER A 263 8.80 -11.27 -10.82
N ASP A 264 8.38 -10.04 -11.09
CA ASP A 264 8.30 -8.98 -10.07
C ASP A 264 7.25 -9.33 -9.02
N MET A 265 6.06 -9.75 -9.43
CA MET A 265 4.99 -10.19 -8.52
C MET A 265 5.44 -11.33 -7.61
N TRP A 266 6.17 -12.32 -8.16
CA TRP A 266 6.69 -13.43 -7.37
C TRP A 266 7.74 -12.98 -6.34
N LYS A 267 8.71 -12.15 -6.76
CA LYS A 267 9.76 -11.61 -5.88
C LYS A 267 9.16 -10.71 -4.79
N LEU A 268 8.30 -9.77 -5.18
CA LEU A 268 7.69 -8.79 -4.29
C LEU A 268 6.66 -9.43 -3.36
N GLY A 269 5.91 -10.43 -3.82
CA GLY A 269 5.03 -11.22 -2.97
C GLY A 269 5.81 -11.94 -1.86
N GLY A 270 6.94 -12.57 -2.22
CA GLY A 270 7.84 -13.19 -1.24
C GLY A 270 8.47 -12.18 -0.27
N LEU A 271 8.93 -11.03 -0.78
CA LEU A 271 9.50 -9.97 0.03
C LEU A 271 8.47 -9.36 0.98
N GLY A 272 7.27 -9.04 0.48
CA GLY A 272 6.16 -8.50 1.25
C GLY A 272 5.71 -9.43 2.37
N TYR A 273 5.64 -10.74 2.11
CA TYR A 273 5.34 -11.75 3.13
C TYR A 273 6.37 -11.78 4.27
N GLN A 274 7.64 -11.52 3.97
CA GLN A 274 8.71 -11.48 4.98
C GLN A 274 8.87 -10.11 5.66
N SER A 275 8.15 -9.10 5.17
CA SER A 275 8.32 -7.72 5.61
C SER A 275 7.31 -7.34 6.68
N SER A 276 7.66 -6.33 7.47
CA SER A 276 6.81 -5.76 8.51
C SER A 276 6.55 -4.29 8.27
N MET A 277 5.39 -3.81 8.69
CA MET A 277 5.06 -2.38 8.62
C MET A 277 6.04 -1.59 9.50
N ASN A 278 6.61 -0.52 8.96
CA ASN A 278 7.50 0.39 9.66
C ASN A 278 6.79 1.71 9.97
N GLY A 279 6.21 2.33 8.94
CA GLY A 279 5.57 3.64 9.05
C GLY A 279 4.44 3.80 8.05
N SER A 280 3.53 4.71 8.36
CA SER A 280 2.43 5.08 7.47
C SER A 280 2.13 6.55 7.61
N GLU A 281 2.25 7.29 6.52
CA GLU A 281 2.26 8.75 6.53
C GLU A 281 1.30 9.30 5.49
N GLN A 282 0.70 10.44 5.81
CA GLN A 282 -0.04 11.23 4.84
C GLN A 282 0.85 12.29 4.22
N ILE A 283 0.72 12.45 2.91
CA ILE A 283 1.44 13.42 2.10
C ILE A 283 0.45 14.39 1.43
N PRO A 284 0.62 15.71 1.61
CA PRO A 284 1.56 16.35 2.54
C PRO A 284 1.19 16.08 4.02
N PRO A 285 2.19 16.00 4.93
CA PRO A 285 1.91 15.95 6.36
C PRO A 285 1.22 17.23 6.84
N MET A 286 0.34 17.14 7.84
CA MET A 286 -0.43 18.29 8.35
C MET A 286 0.42 19.51 8.69
N LYS A 287 1.61 19.30 9.27
CA LYS A 287 2.57 20.36 9.62
C LYS A 287 3.17 21.11 8.41
N MET A 288 3.05 20.54 7.21
CA MET A 288 3.59 21.07 5.96
C MET A 288 2.50 21.33 4.92
N LEU A 289 1.25 21.01 5.25
CA LEU A 289 0.07 21.19 4.40
C LEU A 289 -0.35 22.65 4.40
N LYS A 290 -0.64 23.18 3.22
CA LYS A 290 -1.21 24.51 3.05
C LYS A 290 -2.39 24.44 2.08
N GLU A 291 -3.49 25.07 2.42
CA GLU A 291 -4.63 25.23 1.53
C GLU A 291 -4.46 26.51 0.71
N GLU A 292 -4.62 26.41 -0.60
CA GLU A 292 -4.53 27.52 -1.53
C GLU A 292 -5.68 27.50 -2.52
N ARG A 293 -5.92 28.65 -3.16
CA ARG A 293 -6.88 28.76 -4.26
C ARG A 293 -6.13 29.08 -5.54
N THR A 294 -6.33 28.27 -6.57
CA THR A 294 -5.73 28.52 -7.89
C THR A 294 -6.30 29.79 -8.51
N PRO A 295 -5.64 30.38 -9.52
CA PRO A 295 -6.19 31.51 -10.27
C PRO A 295 -7.57 31.22 -10.88
N GLY A 296 -7.86 29.95 -11.21
CA GLY A 296 -9.15 29.48 -11.71
C GLY A 296 -10.21 29.25 -10.61
N GLY A 297 -9.90 29.56 -9.35
CA GLY A 297 -10.84 29.50 -8.25
C GLY A 297 -11.01 28.12 -7.59
N ALA A 298 -10.22 27.12 -7.98
CA ALA A 298 -10.25 25.78 -7.37
C ALA A 298 -9.42 25.76 -6.07
N GLU A 299 -9.96 25.09 -5.05
CA GLU A 299 -9.23 24.82 -3.80
C GLU A 299 -8.26 23.65 -4.01
N VAL A 300 -7.02 23.82 -3.57
CA VAL A 300 -5.95 22.86 -3.75
C VAL A 300 -5.04 22.81 -2.52
N LEU A 301 -4.29 21.73 -2.40
CA LEU A 301 -3.35 21.50 -1.30
C LEU A 301 -1.92 21.69 -1.79
N THR A 302 -1.12 22.53 -1.14
CA THR A 302 0.29 22.73 -1.45
C THR A 302 1.18 22.30 -0.29
N VAL A 303 2.47 22.13 -0.59
CA VAL A 303 3.52 21.86 0.39
C VAL A 303 4.21 23.18 0.73
N THR A 304 4.33 23.50 2.01
CA THR A 304 5.04 24.71 2.48
C THR A 304 6.50 24.80 1.98
N ASN A 305 7.18 23.67 1.86
CA ASN A 305 8.54 23.56 1.35
C ASN A 305 8.77 22.13 0.81
N GLU A 306 8.92 22.00 -0.51
CA GLU A 306 9.08 20.69 -1.18
C GLU A 306 10.36 19.97 -0.77
N GLU A 307 11.48 20.68 -0.61
CA GLU A 307 12.76 20.07 -0.21
C GLU A 307 12.71 19.50 1.21
N LYS A 308 12.03 20.19 2.14
CA LYS A 308 11.77 19.65 3.48
C LYS A 308 10.85 18.44 3.47
N LEU A 309 9.89 18.38 2.54
CA LEU A 309 9.05 17.20 2.37
C LEU A 309 9.89 16.01 1.88
N LYS A 310 10.70 16.20 0.84
CA LYS A 310 11.58 15.15 0.34
C LYS A 310 12.54 14.65 1.41
N GLN A 311 13.14 15.55 2.19
CA GLN A 311 13.97 15.15 3.33
C GLN A 311 13.18 14.37 4.37
N TYR A 312 11.96 14.81 4.71
CA TYR A 312 11.08 14.09 5.64
C TYR A 312 10.79 12.65 5.15
N ILE A 313 10.53 12.47 3.86
CA ILE A 313 10.34 11.14 3.26
C ILE A 313 11.60 10.29 3.38
N GLN A 314 12.77 10.87 3.05
CA GLN A 314 14.05 10.17 3.15
C GLN A 314 14.35 9.72 4.58
N ASP A 315 14.06 10.56 5.58
CA ASP A 315 14.27 10.22 7.00
C ASP A 315 13.36 9.07 7.46
N ILE A 316 12.18 8.89 6.85
CA ILE A 316 11.26 7.78 7.16
C ILE A 316 11.74 6.47 6.52
N ILE A 317 12.22 6.54 5.27
CA ILE A 317 12.69 5.36 4.53
C ILE A 317 14.06 4.91 5.06
N HIS A 318 14.94 5.85 5.38
CA HIS A 318 16.29 5.65 5.87
C HIS A 318 16.45 6.38 7.20
N PRO A 319 15.89 5.85 8.30
CA PRO A 319 16.03 6.48 9.61
C PRO A 319 17.52 6.65 9.93
N PRO A 320 17.95 7.84 10.39
CA PRO A 320 19.33 8.09 10.72
C PRO A 320 19.79 7.07 11.77
N VAL A 321 20.97 6.48 11.56
CA VAL A 321 21.58 5.59 12.53
C VAL A 321 21.73 6.37 13.83
N GLN A 322 20.97 6.00 14.86
CA GLN A 322 21.19 6.54 16.19
C GLN A 322 22.56 6.02 16.63
N GLU A 323 23.57 6.90 16.67
CA GLU A 323 24.78 6.60 17.43
C GLU A 323 24.33 6.40 18.87
N GLU A 324 24.45 5.16 19.37
CA GLU A 324 24.32 4.88 20.80
C GLU A 324 25.37 5.72 21.53
N GLY A 325 24.92 6.87 22.02
CA GLY A 325 25.71 7.77 22.83
C GLY A 325 26.18 7.05 24.07
N SER A 326 27.48 6.77 24.08
CA SER A 326 28.36 6.48 25.20
C SER A 326 27.72 6.71 26.58
N THR A 327 27.61 5.62 27.33
CA THR A 327 27.56 5.63 28.79
C THR A 327 28.69 6.51 29.32
N THR A 328 28.35 7.73 29.71
CA THR A 328 29.26 8.65 30.36
C THR A 328 29.40 8.21 31.82
N GLY A 329 30.57 7.64 32.13
CA GLY A 329 31.27 7.76 33.41
C GLY A 329 30.48 7.39 34.67
N ALA A 330 30.56 6.13 35.05
CA ALA A 330 30.58 5.81 36.47
C ALA A 330 31.86 6.44 37.07
N GLU A 331 31.70 7.52 37.84
CA GLU A 331 32.74 7.97 38.77
C GLU A 331 32.91 6.90 39.86
N ASP A 332 33.94 6.07 39.67
CA ASP A 332 34.53 5.25 40.72
C ASP A 332 35.24 6.19 41.70
N LYS A 333 34.64 6.39 42.87
CA LYS A 333 35.33 6.93 44.05
C LYS A 333 35.66 5.78 44.99
N THR A 334 36.87 5.25 44.81
CA THR A 334 37.67 4.54 45.83
C THR A 334 39.12 5.03 45.66
N ALA A 335 39.97 5.30 46.66
CA ALA A 335 39.94 5.31 48.11
C ALA A 335 41.23 6.03 48.63
N SER A 336 41.37 6.11 49.96
CA SER A 336 42.50 6.59 50.80
C SER A 336 42.46 8.07 51.19
N GLY A 337 42.65 8.45 52.45
CA GLY A 337 42.92 7.72 53.69
C GLY A 337 42.93 8.71 54.86
N ASP A 338 42.71 8.16 56.06
CA ASP A 338 43.13 8.65 57.39
C ASP A 338 42.82 10.11 57.81
N GLU A 339 41.94 10.30 58.81
CA GLU A 339 42.35 10.47 60.22
C GLU A 339 41.14 10.67 61.15
N GLN A 340 41.36 10.27 62.40
CA GLN A 340 40.58 10.40 63.65
C GLN A 340 39.78 11.73 63.77
N GLU A 341 38.67 11.86 64.51
CA GLU A 341 38.57 11.65 65.96
C GLU A 341 37.13 12.01 66.47
N SER A 342 36.68 11.29 67.51
CA SER A 342 35.68 11.61 68.56
C SER A 342 34.62 12.74 68.40
N LYS A 343 33.32 12.42 68.60
CA LYS A 343 32.56 12.63 69.87
C LYS A 343 31.04 12.43 69.70
N GLN A 344 30.53 11.63 70.65
CA GLN A 344 29.20 11.48 71.26
C GLN A 344 27.92 12.21 70.76
N PRO A 345 26.73 11.61 71.04
CA PRO A 345 25.43 12.08 70.57
C PRO A 345 24.61 12.84 71.63
N ALA A 346 23.65 13.65 71.16
CA ALA A 346 22.41 14.08 71.81
C ALA A 346 21.66 14.94 70.77
N GLN A 347 20.38 14.80 70.44
CA GLN A 347 19.22 14.09 70.98
C GLN A 347 18.24 13.87 69.83
#